data_AF-A0A522B1B2-F1
#
_entry.id   AF-A0A522B1B2-F1
#
_cell.length_a   1.000
_cell.length_b   1.000
_cell.length_c   1.000
_cell.angle_alpha   90.00
_cell.angle_beta   90.00
_cell.angle_gamma   90.00
#
_symmetry.space_group_name_H-M   'P 1'
#
loop_
_entity.id
_entity.type
_entity.pdbx_description
1 polymer ?
#
loop_
_entity_poly.entity_id
_entity_poly.type
_entity_poly.pdbx_seq_one_letter_code
_entity_poly.pdbx_strand_id
1 'polypeptide(L)'
;MSSHRRPVGRARILAAAGALAMLVGSVLRWWRVGGANGLPEISGNAFDGLGMVVFVVALVTIAIVTLPYATDRPVAADQWLSYAILAVVGWLAFVLRIVDLAMLGALAIPEPTAVFSNGPGLWATGVGLAMLARAAYDIRRAPGIR
;
A
#
# COMPACT_ATOMS: atom_id res chain seq x y z
N MET A 1 -12.37 12.38 33.95
CA MET A 1 -11.10 12.13 33.23
C MET A 1 -11.35 12.34 31.74
N SER A 2 -11.23 13.58 31.27
CA SER A 2 -11.36 13.91 29.85
C SER A 2 -10.06 13.53 29.14
N SER A 3 -10.10 12.45 28.36
CA SER A 3 -9.05 12.16 27.38
C SER A 3 -9.07 13.31 26.36
N HIS A 4 -8.16 14.28 26.51
CA HIS A 4 -7.92 15.29 25.49
C HIS A 4 -7.19 14.60 24.33
N ARG A 5 -7.92 13.80 23.55
CA ARG A 5 -7.38 13.15 22.36
C ARG A 5 -6.97 14.26 21.39
N ARG A 6 -5.69 14.34 21.08
CA ARG A 6 -5.22 15.18 19.96
C ARG A 6 -5.97 14.72 18.71
N PRO A 7 -6.66 15.63 17.99
CA PRO A 7 -7.41 15.24 16.80
C PRO A 7 -6.47 14.57 15.80
N VAL A 8 -6.89 13.41 15.28
CA VAL A 8 -6.11 12.69 14.28
C VAL A 8 -6.00 13.60 13.05
N GLY A 9 -4.79 14.05 12.74
CA GLY A 9 -4.58 14.90 11.56
C GLY A 9 -5.07 14.20 10.30
N ARG A 10 -5.78 14.92 9.42
CA ARG A 10 -6.35 14.39 8.17
C ARG A 10 -5.35 13.54 7.36
N ALA A 11 -4.08 13.93 7.33
CA ALA A 11 -3.04 13.20 6.63
C ALA A 11 -2.74 11.82 7.23
N ARG A 12 -2.84 11.65 8.57
CA ARG A 12 -2.67 10.35 9.23
C ARG A 12 -3.84 9.41 8.95
N ILE A 13 -5.06 9.94 8.88
CA ILE A 13 -6.23 9.16 8.46
C ILE A 13 -6.04 8.67 7.02
N LEU A 14 -5.53 9.53 6.13
CA LEU A 14 -5.22 9.14 4.76
C LEU A 14 -4.14 8.05 4.68
N ALA A 15 -3.07 8.17 5.48
CA ALA A 15 -2.03 7.14 5.58
C ALA A 15 -2.60 5.80 6.10
N ALA A 16 -3.44 5.83 7.12
CA ALA A 16 -4.10 4.64 7.67
C ALA A 16 -5.01 3.98 6.62
N ALA A 17 -5.84 4.77 5.94
CA ALA A 17 -6.72 4.27 4.89
C ALA A 17 -5.91 3.68 3.72
N GLY A 18 -4.81 4.33 3.33
CA GLY A 18 -3.89 3.81 2.32
C GLY A 18 -3.25 2.49 2.75
N ALA A 19 -2.84 2.36 4.01
CA ALA A 19 -2.30 1.13 4.56
C ALA A 19 -3.32 -0.01 4.57
N LEU A 20 -4.58 0.27 4.95
CA LEU A 20 -5.66 -0.72 4.88
C LEU A 20 -5.92 -1.16 3.44
N ALA A 21 -5.94 -0.23 2.48
CA ALA A 21 -6.08 -0.56 1.07
C ALA A 21 -4.93 -1.45 0.56
N MET A 22 -3.69 -1.19 0.97
CA MET A 22 -2.54 -2.04 0.66
C MET A 22 -2.64 -3.43 1.30
N LEU A 23 -3.11 -3.56 2.55
CA LEU A 23 -3.32 -4.85 3.19
C LEU A 23 -4.36 -5.68 2.46
N VAL A 24 -5.53 -5.09 2.18
CA VAL A 24 -6.59 -5.76 1.42
C VAL A 24 -6.08 -6.12 0.02
N GLY A 25 -5.44 -5.19 -0.66
CA GLY A 25 -4.83 -5.40 -1.97
C GLY A 25 -3.79 -6.52 -1.97
N SER A 26 -3.04 -6.70 -0.88
CA SER A 26 -1.99 -7.72 -0.79
C SER A 26 -2.54 -9.15 -0.72
N VAL A 27 -3.71 -9.33 -0.09
CA VAL A 27 -4.37 -10.64 0.03
C VAL A 27 -5.19 -10.97 -1.23
N LEU A 28 -5.70 -9.93 -1.89
CA LEU A 28 -6.41 -10.08 -3.17
C LEU A 28 -5.49 -10.60 -4.28
N ARG A 29 -6.12 -11.17 -5.31
CA ARG A 29 -5.43 -11.67 -6.48
C ARG A 29 -4.72 -10.54 -7.24
N TRP A 30 -3.44 -10.74 -7.54
CA TRP A 30 -2.62 -9.81 -8.32
C TRP A 30 -2.52 -10.22 -9.78
N TRP A 31 -2.51 -11.53 -10.04
CA TRP A 31 -2.38 -12.07 -11.38
C TRP A 31 -3.11 -13.40 -11.50
N ARG A 32 -3.45 -13.73 -12.75
CA ARG A 32 -4.13 -14.96 -13.15
C ARG A 32 -3.63 -15.33 -14.53
N VAL A 33 -3.25 -16.59 -14.71
CA VAL A 33 -2.90 -17.17 -16.01
C VAL A 33 -3.68 -18.47 -16.20
N GLY A 34 -4.09 -18.74 -17.43
CA GLY A 34 -4.90 -19.93 -17.76
C GLY A 34 -6.39 -19.75 -17.45
N GLY A 35 -7.14 -20.86 -17.54
CA GLY A 35 -8.60 -20.87 -17.45
C GLY A 35 -9.34 -20.63 -18.78
N ALA A 36 -8.63 -20.30 -19.85
CA ALA A 36 -9.17 -20.32 -21.21
C ALA A 36 -8.94 -21.71 -21.83
N ASN A 37 -9.93 -22.22 -22.57
CA ASN A 37 -9.85 -23.48 -23.33
C ASN A 37 -9.55 -24.75 -22.51
N GLY A 38 -10.01 -24.82 -21.25
CA GLY A 38 -9.88 -26.02 -20.42
C GLY A 38 -8.52 -26.21 -19.74
N LEU A 39 -7.60 -25.26 -19.85
CA LEU A 39 -6.35 -25.25 -19.10
C LEU A 39 -6.58 -24.86 -17.63
N PRO A 40 -5.87 -25.49 -16.67
CA PRO A 40 -6.00 -25.16 -15.26
C PRO A 40 -5.64 -23.68 -15.00
N GLU A 41 -6.45 -23.02 -14.17
CA GLU A 41 -6.18 -21.65 -13.74
C GLU A 41 -5.11 -21.64 -12.65
N ILE A 42 -4.07 -20.84 -12.86
CA ILE A 42 -3.06 -20.53 -11.84
C ILE A 42 -3.21 -19.05 -11.50
N SER A 43 -3.22 -18.74 -10.20
CA SER A 43 -3.34 -17.37 -9.73
C SER A 43 -2.50 -17.15 -8.48
N GLY A 44 -2.13 -15.90 -8.25
CA GLY A 44 -1.30 -15.52 -7.12
C GLY A 44 -1.61 -14.12 -6.60
N ASN A 45 -0.99 -13.76 -5.47
CA ASN A 45 -1.19 -12.49 -4.79
C ASN A 45 0.17 -11.81 -4.49
N ALA A 46 0.18 -10.85 -3.58
CA ALA A 46 1.39 -10.11 -3.23
C ALA A 46 2.49 -11.00 -2.64
N PHE A 47 2.13 -12.12 -2.00
CA PHE A 47 3.10 -12.96 -1.28
C PHE A 47 3.96 -13.82 -2.19
N ASP A 48 3.62 -13.92 -3.48
CA ASP A 48 4.37 -14.69 -4.47
C ASP A 48 5.62 -13.94 -5.01
N GLY A 49 6.38 -13.28 -4.14
CA GLY A 49 7.62 -12.57 -4.49
C GLY A 49 7.75 -11.19 -3.84
N LEU A 50 8.23 -10.20 -4.61
CA LEU A 50 8.51 -8.85 -4.11
C LEU A 50 7.27 -8.06 -3.64
N GLY A 51 6.05 -8.50 -3.99
CA GLY A 51 4.82 -7.88 -3.52
C GLY A 51 4.68 -7.90 -1.99
N MET A 52 5.30 -8.86 -1.30
CA MET A 52 5.29 -8.97 0.16
C MET A 52 5.89 -7.73 0.85
N VAL A 53 6.82 -7.03 0.18
CA VAL A 53 7.38 -5.78 0.71
C VAL A 53 6.29 -4.72 0.88
N VAL A 54 5.30 -4.67 -0.02
CA VAL A 54 4.19 -3.72 0.09
C VAL A 54 3.28 -4.04 1.28
N PHE A 55 3.08 -5.33 1.57
CA PHE A 55 2.39 -5.77 2.77
C PHE A 55 3.14 -5.34 4.05
N VAL A 56 4.47 -5.52 4.09
CA VAL A 56 5.29 -5.06 5.21
C VAL A 56 5.22 -3.54 5.37
N VAL A 57 5.31 -2.78 4.27
CA VAL A 57 5.15 -1.32 4.26
C VAL A 57 3.80 -0.91 4.85
N ALA A 58 2.72 -1.63 4.53
CA ALA A 58 1.40 -1.36 5.08
C ALA A 58 1.36 -1.59 6.61
N LEU A 59 1.93 -2.69 7.09
CA LEU A 59 2.02 -2.97 8.53
C LEU A 59 2.84 -1.91 9.27
N VAL A 60 4.01 -1.54 8.74
CA VAL A 60 4.85 -0.49 9.33
C VAL A 60 4.12 0.85 9.32
N THR A 61 3.39 1.18 8.26
CA THR A 61 2.58 2.40 8.19
C THR A 61 1.52 2.42 9.29
N ILE A 62 0.80 1.31 9.51
CA ILE A 62 -0.17 1.21 10.61
C ILE A 62 0.54 1.39 11.96
N ALA A 63 1.68 0.73 12.16
CA ALA A 63 2.45 0.85 13.39
C ALA A 63 2.88 2.30 13.67
N ILE A 64 3.37 3.03 12.66
CA ILE A 64 3.75 4.44 12.81
C ILE A 64 2.54 5.32 13.09
N VAL A 65 1.40 5.07 12.44
CA VAL A 65 0.17 5.85 12.68
C VAL A 65 -0.38 5.61 14.10
N THR A 66 -0.26 4.40 14.64
CA THR A 66 -0.76 4.06 15.98
C THR A 66 0.21 4.45 17.10
N LEU A 67 1.50 4.56 16.81
CA LEU A 67 2.56 4.83 17.80
C LEU A 67 2.29 6.05 18.71
N PRO A 68 1.83 7.21 18.22
CA PRO A 68 1.58 8.40 19.03
C PRO A 68 0.42 8.23 20.02
N TYR A 69 -0.43 7.21 19.83
CA TYR A 69 -1.48 6.85 20.78
C TYR A 69 -1.00 5.85 21.83
N ALA A 70 0.13 5.18 21.60
CA ALA A 70 0.71 4.19 22.50
C ALA A 70 1.79 4.78 23.43
N THR A 71 2.36 5.95 23.09
CA THR A 71 3.45 6.57 23.85
C THR A 71 3.18 8.03 24.19
N ASP A 72 3.49 8.44 25.41
CA ASP A 72 3.35 9.84 25.87
C ASP A 72 4.41 10.81 25.30
N ARG A 73 5.40 10.29 24.55
CA ARG A 73 6.53 11.06 24.02
C ARG A 73 6.48 11.15 22.49
N PRO A 74 6.92 12.29 21.89
CA PRO A 74 7.05 12.40 20.45
C PRO A 74 8.12 11.43 19.93
N VAL A 75 7.76 10.57 18.98
CA VAL A 75 8.67 9.59 18.38
C VAL A 75 9.19 10.11 17.04
N ALA A 76 10.50 9.98 16.79
CA ALA A 76 11.13 10.42 15.53
C ALA A 76 10.52 9.76 14.28
N ALA A 77 9.97 8.55 14.43
CA ALA A 77 9.27 7.84 13.36
C ALA A 77 8.00 8.56 12.86
N ASP A 78 7.44 9.49 13.63
CA ASP A 78 6.22 10.24 13.26
C ASP A 78 6.50 11.44 12.34
N GLN A 79 7.72 11.54 11.81
CA GLN A 79 8.12 12.59 10.87
C GLN A 79 7.70 12.25 9.43
N TRP A 80 7.48 13.29 8.62
CA TRP A 80 7.13 13.16 7.20
C TRP A 80 8.10 12.24 6.43
N LEU A 81 9.37 12.21 6.83
CA LEU A 81 10.41 11.45 6.17
C LEU A 81 10.16 9.93 6.28
N SER A 82 9.63 9.44 7.41
CA SER A 82 9.31 8.01 7.57
C SER A 82 8.24 7.57 6.58
N TYR A 83 7.16 8.34 6.46
CA TYR A 83 6.10 8.08 5.48
C TYR A 83 6.61 8.18 4.04
N ALA A 84 7.52 9.12 3.76
CA ALA A 84 8.12 9.27 2.44
C ALA A 84 9.02 8.07 2.07
N ILE A 85 9.86 7.60 3.01
CA ILE A 85 10.69 6.41 2.81
C ILE A 85 9.81 5.19 2.54
N LEU A 86 8.76 4.99 3.35
CA LEU A 86 7.81 3.90 3.15
C LEU A 86 7.10 3.98 1.80
N ALA A 87 6.70 5.17 1.37
CA ALA A 87 6.10 5.37 0.06
C ALA A 87 7.07 5.01 -1.07
N VAL A 88 8.33 5.44 -0.99
CA VAL A 88 9.36 5.14 -1.99
C VAL A 88 9.63 3.63 -2.05
N VAL A 89 9.85 3.00 -0.90
CA VAL A 89 10.10 1.54 -0.82
C VAL A 89 8.90 0.76 -1.35
N GLY A 90 7.68 1.14 -0.96
CA GLY A 90 6.45 0.50 -1.42
C GLY A 90 6.25 0.63 -2.93
N TRP A 91 6.45 1.82 -3.50
CA TRP A 91 6.36 2.04 -4.94
C TRP A 91 7.44 1.28 -5.71
N LEU A 92 8.68 1.27 -5.22
CA LEU A 92 9.77 0.55 -5.87
C LEU A 92 9.47 -0.95 -5.93
N ALA A 93 9.08 -1.56 -4.80
CA ALA A 93 8.72 -2.97 -4.75
C ALA A 93 7.52 -3.30 -5.66
N PHE A 94 6.51 -2.43 -5.66
CA PHE A 94 5.31 -2.59 -6.49
C PHE A 94 5.63 -2.53 -7.98
N VAL A 95 6.40 -1.54 -8.43
CA VAL A 95 6.81 -1.40 -9.83
C VAL A 95 7.68 -2.56 -10.27
N LEU A 96 8.67 -2.95 -9.46
CA LEU A 96 9.51 -4.11 -9.77
C LEU A 96 8.68 -5.38 -9.91
N ARG A 97 7.68 -5.57 -9.05
CA ARG A 97 6.76 -6.71 -9.16
C ARG A 97 5.88 -6.65 -10.40
N ILE A 98 5.40 -5.47 -10.81
CA ILE A 98 4.66 -5.32 -12.06
C ILE A 98 5.54 -5.70 -13.25
N VAL A 99 6.79 -5.23 -13.27
CA VAL A 99 7.75 -5.55 -14.34
C VAL A 99 8.03 -7.06 -14.40
N ASP A 100 8.25 -7.69 -13.25
CA ASP A 100 8.43 -9.15 -13.14
C ASP A 100 7.21 -9.92 -13.69
N LEU A 101 5.99 -9.56 -13.28
CA LEU A 101 4.76 -10.17 -13.79
C LEU A 101 4.56 -9.92 -15.30
N ALA A 102 4.96 -8.75 -15.81
CA ALA A 102 4.90 -8.44 -17.23
C ALA A 102 5.88 -9.31 -18.04
N MET A 103 7.12 -9.46 -17.54
CA MET A 103 8.14 -10.30 -18.18
C MET A 103 7.75 -11.78 -18.20
N LEU A 104 7.02 -12.26 -17.18
CA LEU A 104 6.47 -13.61 -17.12
C LEU A 104 5.21 -13.81 -17.99
N GLY A 105 4.73 -12.75 -18.66
CA GLY A 105 3.49 -12.79 -19.44
C GLY A 105 2.22 -12.93 -18.61
N ALA A 106 2.32 -12.81 -17.27
CA ALA A 106 1.18 -12.95 -16.35
C ALA A 106 0.19 -11.77 -16.42
N LEU A 107 0.59 -10.67 -17.05
CA LEU A 107 -0.25 -9.50 -17.35
C LEU A 107 -0.72 -9.47 -18.81
N ALA A 108 -0.61 -10.58 -19.55
CA ALA A 108 -1.16 -10.69 -20.90
C ALA A 108 -2.69 -10.69 -20.81
N ILE A 109 -3.28 -9.54 -21.13
CA ILE A 109 -4.71 -9.31 -20.96
C ILE A 109 -5.36 -9.29 -22.36
N PRO A 110 -6.24 -10.26 -22.68
CA PRO A 110 -6.86 -10.35 -24.00
C PRO A 110 -7.89 -9.25 -24.25
N GLU A 111 -8.50 -8.68 -23.20
CA GLU A 111 -9.51 -7.61 -23.31
C GLU A 111 -9.17 -6.43 -22.38
N PRO A 112 -9.21 -5.16 -22.85
CA PRO A 112 -8.80 -4.00 -22.04
C PRO A 112 -9.52 -3.84 -20.69
N THR A 113 -10.77 -4.30 -20.58
CA THR A 113 -11.57 -4.23 -19.35
C THR A 113 -11.14 -5.28 -18.32
N ALA A 114 -10.51 -6.38 -18.75
CA ALA A 114 -10.08 -7.45 -17.86
C ALA A 114 -8.87 -7.05 -16.99
N VAL A 115 -8.27 -5.88 -17.21
CA VAL A 115 -7.19 -5.33 -16.36
C VAL A 115 -7.65 -5.17 -14.91
N PHE A 116 -8.93 -4.82 -14.69
CA PHE A 116 -9.48 -4.64 -13.34
C PHE A 116 -9.89 -5.95 -12.67
N SER A 117 -10.31 -6.95 -13.45
CA SER A 117 -10.79 -8.24 -12.94
C SER A 117 -9.67 -9.28 -12.78
N ASN A 118 -8.60 -9.22 -13.58
CA ASN A 118 -7.46 -10.14 -13.46
C ASN A 118 -6.55 -9.83 -12.28
N GLY A 119 -6.45 -8.56 -11.88
CA GLY A 119 -5.55 -8.10 -10.82
C GLY A 119 -6.18 -7.06 -9.90
N PRO A 120 -7.34 -7.31 -9.27
CA PRO A 120 -7.98 -6.34 -8.38
C PRO A 120 -7.07 -5.94 -7.21
N GLY A 121 -6.20 -6.85 -6.76
CA GLY A 121 -5.21 -6.57 -5.71
C GLY A 121 -4.18 -5.53 -6.13
N LEU A 122 -3.72 -5.56 -7.39
CA LEU A 122 -2.79 -4.55 -7.92
C LEU A 122 -3.40 -3.14 -7.85
N TRP A 123 -4.68 -3.00 -8.19
CA TRP A 123 -5.38 -1.72 -8.15
C TRP A 123 -5.58 -1.22 -6.72
N ALA A 124 -6.08 -2.08 -5.83
CA ALA A 124 -6.25 -1.73 -4.42
C ALA A 124 -4.92 -1.31 -3.79
N THR A 125 -3.85 -2.04 -4.06
CA THR A 125 -2.50 -1.71 -3.59
C THR A 125 -1.97 -0.42 -4.21
N GLY A 126 -2.15 -0.19 -5.51
CA GLY A 126 -1.73 1.04 -6.19
C GLY A 126 -2.45 2.28 -5.64
N VAL A 127 -3.76 2.19 -5.38
CA VAL A 127 -4.53 3.25 -4.71
C VAL A 127 -3.98 3.49 -3.30
N GLY A 128 -3.72 2.43 -2.53
CA GLY A 128 -3.16 2.54 -1.18
C GLY A 128 -1.78 3.22 -1.15
N LEU A 129 -0.91 2.90 -2.11
CA LEU A 129 0.41 3.53 -2.27
C LEU A 129 0.30 5.01 -2.69
N ALA A 130 -0.66 5.35 -3.56
CA ALA A 130 -0.92 6.73 -3.92
C ALA A 130 -1.43 7.55 -2.72
N MET A 131 -2.31 6.97 -1.89
CA MET A 131 -2.79 7.59 -0.66
C MET A 131 -1.64 7.80 0.35
N LEU A 132 -0.75 6.81 0.51
CA LEU A 132 0.42 6.95 1.38
C LEU A 132 1.38 8.04 0.90
N ALA A 133 1.68 8.09 -0.39
CA ALA A 133 2.50 9.14 -0.98
C ALA A 133 1.88 10.54 -0.78
N ARG A 134 0.55 10.63 -0.96
CA ARG A 134 -0.18 11.88 -0.69
C ARG A 134 -0.14 12.26 0.78
N ALA A 135 -0.30 11.31 1.68
CA ALA A 135 -0.22 11.56 3.12
C ALA A 135 1.18 12.08 3.51
N ALA A 136 2.26 11.48 3.01
CA ALA A 136 3.62 11.94 3.26
C ALA A 136 3.83 13.40 2.82
N TYR A 137 3.27 13.76 1.66
CA TYR A 137 3.30 15.12 1.15
C TYR A 137 2.51 16.11 2.01
N ASP A 138 1.30 15.73 2.43
CA ASP A 138 0.45 16.59 3.27
C ASP A 138 1.06 16.79 4.66
N ILE A 139 1.71 15.78 5.25
CA ILE A 139 2.45 15.91 6.52
C ILE A 139 3.64 16.88 6.35
N ARG A 140 4.36 16.82 5.23
CA ARG A 140 5.47 17.74 4.94
C ARG A 140 5.00 19.20 4.81
N ARG A 141 3.79 19.41 4.30
CA ARG A 141 3.21 20.75 4.08
C ARG A 141 2.50 21.33 5.28
N ALA A 142 2.15 20.52 6.28
CA ALA A 142 1.55 21.02 7.51
C ALA A 142 2.52 22.04 8.13
N PRO A 143 2.13 23.32 8.31
CA PRO A 143 2.99 24.30 8.94
C PRO A 143 3.29 23.79 10.36
N GLY A 144 4.57 23.55 10.64
CA GLY A 144 5.01 23.25 11.99
C GLY A 144 4.54 24.39 12.88
N ILE A 145 3.57 24.13 13.76
CA ILE A 145 3.31 25.00 14.89
C ILE A 145 4.57 24.89 15.74
N ARG A 146 5.49 25.83 15.52
CA ARG A 146 6.60 26.12 16.43
C ARG A 146 6.04 26.73 17.70
#